data_AF-A0A960X501-F1
#
_entry.id   AF-A0A960X501-F1
#
_cell.length_a   1.000
_cell.length_b   1.000
_cell.length_c   1.000
_cell.angle_alpha   90.00
_cell.angle_beta   90.00
_cell.angle_gamma   90.00
#
_symmetry.space_group_name_H-M   'P 1'
#
loop_
_entity.id
_entity.type
_entity.pdbx_description
1 polymer ?
#
loop_
_entity_poly.entity_id
_entity_poly.type
_entity_poly.pdbx_seq_one_letter_code
_entity_poly.pdbx_strand_id
1 'polypeptide(L)' 'AGRLEMSFEAQALCFFAGANSIFYGEKLLTVGNPSVDRDEEMLQLFGLKKRPAFKDALCSF' A
#
# COMPACT_ATOMS: atom_id res chain seq x y z
N ALA A 1 4.77 10.54 6.31
CA ALA A 1 5.38 9.21 6.11
C ALA A 1 6.10 9.20 4.76
N GLY A 2 7.21 8.48 4.60
CA GLY A 2 8.04 8.57 3.38
C GLY A 2 7.30 8.47 2.05
N ARG A 3 6.20 7.69 1.97
CA ARG A 3 5.35 7.60 0.76
C ARG A 3 4.47 8.81 0.47
N LEU A 4 4.12 9.63 1.46
CA LEU A 4 3.31 10.85 1.25
C LEU A 4 4.02 11.86 0.34
N GLU A 5 5.35 11.90 0.42
CA GLU A 5 6.21 12.80 -0.34
C GLU A 5 6.66 12.20 -1.68
N MET A 6 6.31 10.93 -1.96
CA MET A 6 6.69 10.24 -3.19
C MET A 6 5.59 10.33 -4.25
N SER A 7 6.00 10.61 -5.49
CA SER A 7 5.11 10.51 -6.65
C SER A 7 4.71 9.06 -6.95
N PHE A 8 3.68 8.85 -7.76
CA PHE A 8 3.27 7.50 -8.14
C PHE A 8 4.34 6.80 -8.97
N GLU A 9 5.06 7.52 -9.84
CA GLU A 9 6.14 6.98 -10.66
C GLU A 9 7.31 6.49 -9.81
N ALA A 10 7.67 7.25 -8.76
CA ALA A 10 8.70 6.84 -7.81
C ALA A 10 8.29 5.57 -7.05
N GLN A 11 7.02 5.48 -6.65
CA GLN A 11 6.49 4.27 -6.00
C GLN A 11 6.44 3.08 -6.96
N ALA A 12 6.06 3.29 -8.23
CA ALA A 12 6.07 2.27 -9.27
C ALA A 12 7.49 1.72 -9.47
N LEU A 13 8.50 2.59 -9.49
CA LEU A 13 9.90 2.17 -9.57
C LEU A 13 10.32 1.33 -8.37
N CYS A 14 9.87 1.67 -7.15
CA CYS A 14 10.14 0.85 -5.97
C CYS A 14 9.54 -0.56 -6.09
N PHE A 15 8.30 -0.69 -6.57
CA PHE A 15 7.69 -1.99 -6.81
C PHE A 15 8.41 -2.76 -7.93
N PHE A 16 8.81 -2.07 -9.00
CA PHE A 16 9.61 -2.65 -10.08
C PHE A 16 10.99 -3.14 -9.59
N ALA A 17 11.62 -2.41 -8.67
CA ALA A 17 12.89 -2.78 -8.04
C ALA A 17 12.76 -3.94 -7.04
N GLY A 18 11.54 -4.42 -6.75
CA GLY A 18 11.29 -5.59 -5.92
C GLY A 18 10.64 -5.29 -4.56
N ALA A 19 10.28 -4.04 -4.25
CA ALA A 19 9.43 -3.77 -3.10
C ALA A 19 8.09 -4.49 -3.28
N ASN A 20 7.61 -5.18 -2.25
CA ASN A 20 6.39 -5.99 -2.32
C ASN A 20 5.46 -5.79 -1.12
N SER A 21 5.72 -4.78 -0.31
CA SER A 21 4.98 -4.48 0.91
C SER A 21 5.00 -2.99 1.20
N ILE A 22 3.86 -2.46 1.66
CA ILE A 22 3.69 -1.07 2.09
C ILE A 22 2.81 -1.03 3.34
N PHE A 23 2.92 0.05 4.11
CA PHE A 23 1.93 0.35 5.15
C PHE A 23 0.66 0.90 4.52
N TYR A 24 -0.47 0.25 4.84
CA TYR A 24 -1.80 0.55 4.34
C TYR A 24 -2.70 0.96 5.50
N GLY A 25 -3.40 2.08 5.38
CA GLY A 25 -4.22 2.69 6.44
C GLY A 25 -3.99 4.20 6.56
N GLU A 26 -4.71 4.86 7.47
CA GLU A 26 -4.73 6.33 7.56
C GLU A 26 -3.50 6.95 8.23
N LYS A 27 -2.83 6.21 9.12
CA LYS A 27 -1.68 6.70 9.88
C LYS A 27 -0.66 5.61 10.14
N LEU A 28 0.59 6.03 10.31
CA LEU A 28 1.66 5.21 10.86
C LEU A 28 1.69 5.34 12.41
N LEU A 29 2.88 5.21 13.00
CA LEU A 29 3.10 5.33 14.44
C LEU A 29 2.78 6.73 14.98
N THR A 30 3.21 7.78 14.27
CA THR A 30 3.09 9.18 14.76
C THR A 30 2.74 10.19 13.66
N VAL A 31 2.76 9.78 12.39
CA VAL A 31 2.56 10.65 11.22
C VAL A 31 1.48 10.04 10.33
N GLY A 32 0.72 10.89 9.63
CA GLY A 32 -0.22 10.46 8.60
C GLY A 32 0.44 9.61 7.50
N ASN A 33 -0.35 8.72 6.90
CA ASN A 33 0.00 7.89 5.75
C ASN A 33 -0.83 8.37 4.53
N PRO A 34 -0.47 8.02 3.29
CA PRO A 34 -1.38 8.22 2.16
C PRO A 34 -2.75 7.60 2.44
N SER A 35 -3.82 8.21 1.92
CA SER A 35 -5.17 7.70 2.12
C SER A 35 -5.33 6.31 1.51
N VAL A 36 -6.25 5.55 2.08
CA VAL A 36 -6.63 4.21 1.62
C VAL A 36 -7.00 4.24 0.14
N ASP A 37 -7.82 5.22 -0.28
CA ASP A 37 -8.25 5.37 -1.67
C ASP A 37 -7.07 5.59 -2.63
N ARG A 38 -6.08 6.39 -2.22
CA ARG A 38 -4.89 6.66 -3.03
C ARG A 38 -4.01 5.42 -3.19
N ASP A 39 -3.95 4.60 -2.14
CA ASP A 39 -3.25 3.31 -2.19
C ASP A 39 -4.00 2.31 -3.08
N GLU A 40 -5.33 2.32 -3.08
CA GLU A 40 -6.12 1.48 -3.98
C GLU A 40 -5.97 1.89 -5.45
N GLU A 41 -6.03 3.19 -5.77
CA GLU A 41 -5.79 3.71 -7.12
C GLU A 41 -4.38 3.34 -7.61
N MET A 42 -3.36 3.51 -6.76
CA MET A 42 -1.99 3.14 -7.06
C MET A 42 -1.83 1.64 -7.37
N LEU A 43 -2.42 0.77 -6.54
CA LEU A 43 -2.37 -0.67 -6.75
C LEU A 43 -3.07 -1.07 -8.05
N GLN A 44 -4.20 -0.45 -8.38
CA GLN A 44 -4.90 -0.66 -9.65
C GLN A 44 -4.05 -0.23 -10.84
N LEU A 45 -3.44 0.97 -10.76
CA LEU A 45 -2.58 1.51 -11.81
C LEU A 45 -1.36 0.60 -12.07
N PHE A 46 -0.80 0.01 -11.00
CA PHE A 46 0.37 -0.87 -11.11
C PHE A 46 0.00 -2.33 -11.44
N GLY A 47 -1.30 -2.66 -11.52
CA GLY A 47 -1.78 -4.02 -11.74
C GLY A 47 -1.47 -4.99 -10.59
N LEU A 48 -1.30 -4.47 -9.37
CA LEU A 48 -0.93 -5.24 -8.18
C LEU A 48 -2.16 -5.68 -7.39
N LYS A 49 -2.09 -6.89 -6.80
CA LYS A 49 -3.16 -7.42 -5.93
C LYS A 49 -2.76 -7.31 -4.47
N LYS A 50 -3.63 -6.73 -3.65
CA LYS A 50 -3.47 -6.74 -2.19
C LYS A 50 -3.54 -8.16 -1.65
N ARG A 51 -2.66 -8.48 -0.70
CA ARG A 51 -2.73 -9.75 0.03
C ARG A 51 -3.93 -9.69 1.00
N PRO A 52 -4.73 -10.76 1.13
CA PRO A 52 -5.80 -10.80 2.12
C PRO A 52 -5.24 -10.61 3.52
N ALA A 53 -5.98 -9.95 4.40
CA ALA A 53 -5.57 -9.78 5.78
C ALA A 53 -5.56 -11.15 6.47
N PHE A 54 -4.56 -11.38 7.32
CA PHE A 54 -4.44 -12.65 8.05
C PHE A 54 -5.66 -12.95 8.95
N LYS A 55 -6.30 -11.89 9.47
CA LYS A 55 -7.52 -12.01 10.28
C LYS A 55 -8.69 -12.62 9.49
N ASP A 56 -8.80 -12.31 8.20
CA ASP A 56 -9.88 -12.79 7.34
C ASP A 56 -9.67 -14.28 6.97
N ALA A 57 -8.41 -14.72 6.89
CA ALA A 57 -8.07 -16.12 6.62
C ALA A 57 -8.43 -17.07 7.77
N LEU A 58 -8.56 -16.57 9.01
CA LEU A 58 -8.93 -17.37 10.20
C LEU A 58 -10.43 -17.34 10.51
N CYS A 59 -11.19 -16.39 9.96
CA CYS A 59 -12.64 -16.24 10.17
C CYS A 59 -13.49 -16.93 9.09
N SER A 60 -12.90 -17.78 8.25
CA SER A 60 -13.56 -18.46 7.12
C SER A 60 -14.11 -19.85 7.46
N PHE A 61 -14.45 -20.13 8.74
CA PHE A 61 -15.05 -21.39 9.19
C PHE A 61 -16.55 -21.26 9.40
#